data_AF-A0A1X7SPM4-F1
#
_entry.id   AF-A0A1X7SPM4-F1
#
_cell.length_a   1.000
_cell.length_b   1.000
_cell.length_c   1.000
_cell.angle_alpha   90.00
_cell.angle_beta   90.00
_cell.angle_gamma   90.00
#
_symmetry.space_group_name_H-M   'P 1'
#
loop_
_entity.id
_entity.type
_entity.pdbx_description
1 polymer ?
#
loop_
_entity_poly.entity_id
_entity_poly.type
_entity_poly.pdbx_seq_one_letter_code
_entity_poly.pdbx_strand_id
1 'polypeptide(L)'
;GSSSPVEHGLYVWENFIARKTKAEVIHIIAHSYGGIVTVELAKKFSDDFSKRVKKIAFTDSVHDLDTQKAPGDVRRYFTRVAVNWVSSNDPLDTPQEYGRREVKRVSAGTPKHPETSWFAYESIFKFLQDPLL
;
A
#
# COMPACT_ATOMS: atom_id res chain seq x y z
N GLY A 1 -7.32 -23.48 5.63
CA GLY A 1 -7.01 -22.05 5.80
C GLY A 1 -5.51 -21.85 5.69
N SER A 2 -5.04 -20.69 5.24
CA SER A 2 -3.61 -20.34 5.27
C SER A 2 -3.17 -20.00 6.70
N SER A 3 -1.91 -20.24 7.07
CA SER A 3 -1.45 -20.12 8.46
C SER A 3 -1.15 -18.67 8.89
N SER A 4 -0.93 -17.74 7.94
CA SER A 4 -0.73 -16.30 8.24
C SER A 4 -1.31 -15.35 7.17
N PRO A 5 -1.53 -14.06 7.47
CA PRO A 5 -1.98 -13.07 6.48
C PRO A 5 -1.04 -12.91 5.28
N VAL A 6 0.28 -13.05 5.51
CA VAL A 6 1.28 -12.98 4.44
C VAL A 6 1.14 -14.19 3.53
N GLU A 7 1.13 -15.41 4.07
CA GLU A 7 0.94 -16.62 3.27
C GLU A 7 -0.37 -16.58 2.47
N HIS A 8 -1.44 -16.06 3.08
CA HIS A 8 -2.72 -15.91 2.40
C HIS A 8 -2.59 -14.94 1.21
N GLY A 9 -1.99 -13.78 1.40
CA GLY A 9 -1.75 -12.81 0.33
C GLY A 9 -0.90 -13.40 -0.79
N LEU A 10 0.22 -14.04 -0.47
CA LEU A 10 1.09 -14.69 -1.44
C LEU A 10 0.34 -15.78 -2.24
N TYR A 11 -0.47 -16.58 -1.57
CA TYR A 11 -1.28 -17.61 -2.20
C TYR A 11 -2.32 -17.01 -3.16
N VAL A 12 -3.03 -15.95 -2.74
CA VAL A 12 -4.02 -15.28 -3.58
C VAL A 12 -3.37 -14.68 -4.82
N TRP A 13 -2.23 -14.01 -4.64
CA TRP A 13 -1.51 -13.42 -5.76
C TRP A 13 -1.08 -14.48 -6.75
N GLU A 14 -0.43 -15.55 -6.29
CA GLU A 14 0.07 -16.60 -7.17
C GLU A 14 -1.05 -17.33 -7.91
N ASN A 15 -2.13 -17.70 -7.23
CA ASN A 15 -3.13 -18.62 -7.78
C ASN A 15 -4.27 -17.95 -8.52
N PHE A 16 -4.50 -16.66 -8.27
CA PHE A 16 -5.62 -15.92 -8.87
C PHE A 16 -5.15 -14.68 -9.62
N ILE A 17 -4.24 -13.90 -9.06
CA ILE A 17 -3.83 -12.63 -9.66
C ILE A 17 -2.78 -12.82 -10.74
N ALA A 18 -1.69 -13.54 -10.50
CA ALA A 18 -0.64 -13.76 -11.50
C ALA A 18 -1.11 -14.73 -12.60
N ARG A 19 -1.82 -15.81 -12.22
CA ARG A 19 -2.16 -16.90 -13.16
C ARG A 19 -3.50 -16.75 -13.88
N LYS A 20 -4.49 -16.08 -13.28
CA LYS A 20 -5.89 -16.14 -13.79
C LYS A 20 -6.46 -14.80 -14.24
N THR A 21 -6.02 -13.68 -13.66
CA THR A 21 -6.55 -12.37 -14.08
C THR A 21 -5.87 -11.88 -15.36
N LYS A 22 -6.64 -11.18 -16.19
CA LYS A 22 -6.13 -10.45 -17.36
C LYS A 22 -5.89 -8.96 -17.05
N ALA A 23 -6.12 -8.53 -15.81
CA ALA A 23 -5.93 -7.12 -15.43
C ALA A 23 -4.46 -6.72 -15.64
N GLU A 24 -4.25 -5.67 -16.43
CA GLU A 24 -2.92 -5.10 -16.71
C GLU A 24 -2.58 -3.92 -15.77
N VAL A 25 -3.62 -3.31 -15.19
CA VAL A 25 -3.53 -2.22 -14.21
C VAL A 25 -4.23 -2.67 -12.94
N ILE A 26 -3.48 -2.68 -11.84
CA ILE A 26 -3.93 -3.06 -10.51
C ILE A 26 -3.67 -1.88 -9.56
N HIS A 27 -4.66 -1.55 -8.76
CA HIS A 27 -4.51 -0.65 -7.63
C HIS A 27 -4.72 -1.44 -6.34
N ILE A 28 -3.95 -1.10 -5.31
CA ILE A 28 -4.03 -1.74 -4.00
C ILE A 28 -4.47 -0.70 -2.97
N ILE A 29 -5.49 -1.02 -2.19
CA ILE A 29 -5.82 -0.31 -0.95
C ILE A 29 -5.56 -1.29 0.19
N ALA A 30 -4.69 -0.92 1.13
CA ALA A 30 -4.25 -1.83 2.18
C ALA A 30 -4.20 -1.15 3.55
N HIS A 31 -5.03 -1.64 4.47
CA HIS A 31 -5.13 -1.15 5.85
C HIS A 31 -4.13 -1.85 6.77
N SER A 32 -3.52 -1.09 7.68
CA SER A 32 -2.75 -1.63 8.81
C SER A 32 -1.70 -2.67 8.37
N TYR A 33 -1.80 -3.90 8.88
CA TYR A 33 -0.94 -5.04 8.54
C TYR A 33 -1.00 -5.44 7.05
N GLY A 34 -2.05 -5.06 6.33
CA GLY A 34 -2.16 -5.24 4.89
C GLY A 34 -1.00 -4.60 4.12
N GLY A 35 -0.37 -3.54 4.63
CA GLY A 35 0.83 -3.00 4.00
C GLY A 35 2.06 -3.90 4.14
N ILE A 36 2.21 -4.62 5.25
CA ILE A 36 3.26 -5.64 5.39
C ILE A 36 3.07 -6.71 4.30
N VAL A 37 1.83 -7.21 4.16
CA VAL A 37 1.48 -8.18 3.12
C VAL A 37 1.79 -7.63 1.72
N THR A 38 1.46 -6.36 1.46
CA THR A 38 1.71 -5.69 0.18
C THR A 38 3.20 -5.63 -0.16
N VAL A 39 4.06 -5.33 0.82
CA VAL A 39 5.51 -5.33 0.63
C VAL A 39 6.04 -6.75 0.38
N GLU A 40 5.55 -7.77 1.11
CA GLU A 40 5.94 -9.17 0.86
C GLU A 40 5.51 -9.67 -0.53
N LEU A 41 4.36 -9.23 -1.02
CA LEU A 41 3.92 -9.48 -2.40
C LEU A 41 4.89 -8.87 -3.41
N ALA A 42 5.26 -7.60 -3.23
CA ALA A 42 6.20 -6.92 -4.12
C ALA A 42 7.61 -7.54 -4.08
N LYS A 43 8.04 -8.08 -2.94
CA LYS A 43 9.31 -8.81 -2.81
C LYS A 43 9.28 -10.14 -3.54
N LYS A 44 8.22 -10.94 -3.37
CA LYS A 44 8.13 -12.29 -3.94
C LYS A 44 7.85 -12.27 -5.45
N PHE A 45 7.09 -11.29 -5.93
CA PHE A 45 6.61 -11.21 -7.31
C PHE A 45 7.03 -9.91 -7.99
N SER A 46 8.25 -9.41 -7.75
CA SER A 46 8.69 -8.06 -8.15
C SER A 46 8.35 -7.70 -9.58
N ASP A 47 8.59 -8.60 -10.53
CA ASP A 47 8.41 -8.33 -11.95
C ASP A 47 6.94 -8.21 -12.33
N ASP A 48 6.09 -9.17 -11.95
CA ASP A 48 4.64 -9.10 -12.18
C ASP A 48 4.00 -7.93 -11.42
N PHE A 49 4.40 -7.78 -10.15
CA PHE A 49 3.84 -6.79 -9.25
C PHE A 49 4.14 -5.37 -9.73
N SER A 50 5.41 -5.03 -9.98
CA SER A 50 5.79 -3.69 -10.43
C SER A 50 5.31 -3.37 -11.85
N LYS A 51 5.14 -4.39 -12.71
CA LYS A 51 4.59 -4.21 -14.05
C LYS A 51 3.12 -3.83 -14.04
N ARG A 52 2.31 -4.38 -13.12
CA ARG A 52 0.85 -4.23 -13.14
C ARG A 52 0.27 -3.37 -12.04
N VAL A 53 0.88 -3.35 -10.86
CA VAL A 53 0.47 -2.46 -9.78
C VAL A 53 0.91 -1.05 -10.14
N LYS A 54 -0.02 -0.10 -10.17
CA LYS A 54 0.30 1.30 -10.53
C LYS A 54 0.22 2.24 -9.35
N LYS A 55 -0.64 1.93 -8.39
CA LYS A 55 -0.88 2.77 -7.22
C LYS A 55 -1.21 1.94 -5.99
N ILE A 56 -0.69 2.39 -4.86
CA ILE A 56 -0.85 1.75 -3.57
C ILE A 56 -1.30 2.80 -2.56
N ALA A 57 -2.53 2.69 -2.08
CA ALA A 57 -3.05 3.51 -1.01
C ALA A 57 -3.03 2.72 0.29
N PHE A 58 -2.13 3.08 1.19
CA PHE A 58 -2.12 2.55 2.54
C PHE A 58 -3.03 3.37 3.44
N THR A 59 -3.70 2.68 4.36
CA THR A 59 -4.52 3.31 5.40
C THR A 59 -3.99 2.88 6.76
N ASP A 60 -3.33 3.82 7.42
CA ASP A 60 -2.64 3.67 8.69
C ASP A 60 -1.78 2.40 8.78
N SER A 61 -1.03 2.14 7.71
CA SER A 61 -0.23 0.94 7.61
C SER A 61 1.05 1.00 8.44
N VAL A 62 1.42 -0.16 8.99
CA VAL A 62 2.62 -0.38 9.80
C VAL A 62 3.79 -0.97 9.00
N HIS A 63 3.72 -0.98 7.66
CA HIS A 63 4.78 -1.51 6.83
C HIS A 63 6.13 -0.84 7.11
N ASP A 64 7.20 -1.59 6.88
CA ASP A 64 8.55 -1.07 6.97
C ASP A 64 9.45 -1.70 5.93
N LEU A 65 9.94 -0.90 5.01
CA LEU A 65 10.78 -1.42 3.96
C LEU A 65 12.16 -1.86 4.49
N ASP A 66 12.66 -1.25 5.58
CA ASP A 66 13.91 -1.65 6.21
C ASP A 66 13.77 -2.95 7.02
N THR A 67 12.82 -3.02 7.97
CA THR A 67 12.57 -4.21 8.79
C THR A 67 12.13 -5.39 7.93
N GLN A 68 11.35 -5.15 6.87
CA GLN A 68 10.98 -6.20 5.91
C GLN A 68 12.09 -6.53 4.91
N LYS A 69 13.25 -5.87 4.99
CA LYS A 69 14.42 -6.09 4.12
C LYS A 69 14.03 -6.01 2.63
N ALA A 70 13.24 -5.00 2.28
CA ALA A 70 12.83 -4.77 0.90
C ALA A 70 14.07 -4.45 0.03
N PRO A 71 14.25 -5.13 -1.11
CA PRO A 71 15.29 -4.81 -2.07
C PRO A 71 15.26 -3.35 -2.53
N GLY A 72 16.41 -2.81 -2.93
CA GLY A 72 16.53 -1.38 -3.24
C GLY A 72 15.65 -0.89 -4.41
N ASP A 73 15.38 -1.76 -5.39
CA ASP A 73 14.42 -1.52 -6.48
C ASP A 73 12.97 -1.49 -5.98
N VAL A 74 12.56 -2.42 -5.12
CA VAL A 74 11.24 -2.41 -4.46
C VAL A 74 11.08 -1.14 -3.63
N ARG A 75 12.11 -0.72 -2.88
CA ARG A 75 12.10 0.52 -2.11
C ARG A 75 11.83 1.74 -2.99
N ARG A 76 12.66 1.92 -4.03
CA ARG A 76 12.49 3.02 -5.01
C ARG A 76 11.15 2.95 -5.73
N TYR A 77 10.62 1.76 -5.96
CA TYR A 77 9.32 1.59 -6.59
C TYR A 77 8.19 2.10 -5.67
N PHE A 78 8.19 1.71 -4.40
CA PHE A 78 7.18 2.15 -3.43
C PHE A 78 7.18 3.67 -3.23
N THR A 79 8.34 4.32 -3.26
CA THR A 79 8.42 5.79 -3.12
C THR A 79 7.70 6.54 -4.26
N ARG A 80 7.46 5.89 -5.40
CA ARG A 80 6.78 6.48 -6.57
C ARG A 80 5.29 6.17 -6.62
N VAL A 81 4.89 4.96 -6.20
CA VAL A 81 3.52 4.48 -6.40
C VAL A 81 2.67 4.45 -5.14
N ALA A 82 3.26 4.69 -3.95
CA ALA A 82 2.58 4.52 -2.68
C ALA A 82 2.38 5.83 -1.90
N VAL A 83 1.23 5.94 -1.25
CA VAL A 83 0.91 6.98 -0.25
C VAL A 83 0.23 6.31 0.94
N ASN A 84 0.55 6.74 2.16
CA ASN A 84 -0.05 6.23 3.39
C ASN A 84 -0.85 7.33 4.10
N TRP A 85 -2.17 7.17 4.15
CA TRP A 85 -3.09 7.99 4.92
C TRP A 85 -3.10 7.49 6.36
N VAL A 86 -2.39 8.18 7.26
CA VAL A 86 -2.17 7.74 8.64
C VAL A 86 -3.13 8.41 9.62
N SER A 87 -3.36 7.75 10.76
CA SER A 87 -4.16 8.35 11.82
C SER A 87 -3.48 9.62 12.36
N SER A 88 -4.23 10.71 12.39
CA SER A 88 -3.76 12.02 12.87
C SER A 88 -4.94 12.90 13.26
N ASN A 89 -4.70 13.87 14.15
CA ASN A 89 -5.68 14.92 14.47
C ASN A 89 -5.71 16.04 13.41
N ASP A 90 -4.76 16.05 12.48
CA ASP A 90 -4.68 17.05 11.44
C ASP A 90 -5.76 16.85 10.36
N PRO A 91 -6.14 17.91 9.62
CA PRO A 91 -7.04 17.79 8.48
C PRO A 91 -6.55 16.76 7.44
N LEU A 92 -7.50 16.13 6.74
CA LEU A 92 -7.21 15.20 5.63
C LEU A 92 -6.18 15.78 4.66
N ASP A 93 -5.28 14.93 4.19
CA ASP A 93 -4.20 15.23 3.24
C ASP A 93 -3.08 16.12 3.76
N THR A 94 -3.12 16.55 5.03
CA THR A 94 -2.02 17.29 5.66
C THR A 94 -0.75 16.43 5.68
N PRO A 95 0.39 16.87 5.09
CA PRO A 95 1.64 16.10 5.10
C PRO A 95 2.09 15.70 6.51
N GLN A 96 2.57 14.47 6.67
CA GLN A 96 3.02 13.95 7.97
C GLN A 96 4.52 13.67 7.91
N GLU A 97 5.32 14.56 8.52
CA GLU A 97 6.78 14.50 8.49
C GLU A 97 7.38 13.54 9.52
N TYR A 98 6.59 13.15 10.53
CA TYR A 98 7.03 12.26 11.59
C TYR A 98 6.97 10.79 11.18
N GLY A 99 8.12 10.11 11.26
CA GLY A 99 8.28 8.67 11.07
C GLY A 99 9.05 8.30 9.80
N ARG A 100 8.78 7.11 9.25
CA ARG A 100 9.58 6.51 8.17
C ARG A 100 9.40 7.27 6.86
N ARG A 101 10.53 7.66 6.25
CA ARG A 101 10.60 8.65 5.16
C ARG A 101 10.44 8.09 3.74
N GLU A 102 10.30 6.77 3.59
CA GLU A 102 10.37 6.18 2.25
C GLU A 102 9.07 6.32 1.45
N VAL A 103 7.93 6.14 2.11
CA VAL A 103 6.61 6.29 1.49
C VAL A 103 6.00 7.62 1.92
N LYS A 104 5.42 8.38 1.00
CA LYS A 104 4.73 9.64 1.31
C LYS A 104 3.62 9.38 2.33
N ARG A 105 3.51 10.23 3.35
CA ARG A 105 2.49 10.14 4.39
C ARG A 105 1.68 11.41 4.50
N VAL A 106 0.37 11.25 4.65
CA VAL A 106 -0.58 12.34 4.84
C VAL A 106 -1.59 11.95 5.92
N SER A 107 -2.22 12.92 6.56
CA SER A 107 -3.29 12.65 7.52
C SER A 107 -4.49 12.02 6.83
N ALA A 108 -5.10 11.02 7.47
CA ALA A 108 -6.39 10.46 7.09
C ALA A 108 -7.58 11.31 7.54
N GLY A 109 -7.36 12.39 8.30
CA GLY A 109 -8.42 13.25 8.85
C GLY A 109 -9.13 12.64 10.07
N THR A 110 -8.54 11.62 10.71
CA THR A 110 -9.06 11.00 11.93
C THR A 110 -7.92 10.42 12.78
N PRO A 111 -7.96 10.57 14.12
CA PRO A 111 -6.98 9.95 15.00
C PRO A 111 -7.25 8.46 15.23
N LYS A 112 -8.37 7.92 14.73
CA LYS A 112 -8.78 6.54 14.99
C LYS A 112 -8.29 5.60 13.90
N HIS A 113 -7.33 4.76 14.25
CA HIS A 113 -6.73 3.74 13.38
C HIS A 113 -7.73 2.96 12.47
N PRO A 114 -8.85 2.42 12.99
CA PRO A 114 -9.77 1.63 12.17
C PRO A 114 -10.62 2.47 11.19
N GLU A 115 -10.75 3.77 11.44
CA GLU A 115 -11.63 4.66 10.66
C GLU A 115 -10.88 5.32 9.48
N THR A 116 -9.55 5.20 9.42
CA THR A 116 -8.71 5.87 8.41
C THR A 116 -9.13 5.59 6.97
N SER A 117 -9.53 4.36 6.65
CA SER A 117 -10.01 4.01 5.30
C SER A 117 -11.28 4.76 4.89
N TRP A 118 -12.20 4.98 5.85
CA TRP A 118 -13.46 5.68 5.57
C TRP A 118 -13.22 7.18 5.42
N PHE A 119 -12.48 7.78 6.36
CA PHE A 119 -12.22 9.22 6.33
C PHE A 119 -11.34 9.64 5.14
N ALA A 120 -10.39 8.80 4.72
CA ALA A 120 -9.54 9.07 3.57
C ALA A 120 -10.14 8.62 2.23
N TYR A 121 -11.34 8.02 2.20
CA TYR A 121 -11.93 7.38 1.01
C TYR A 121 -11.89 8.29 -0.23
N GLU A 122 -12.40 9.52 -0.12
CA GLU A 122 -12.45 10.42 -1.28
C GLU A 122 -11.05 10.79 -1.79
N SER A 123 -10.12 11.07 -0.89
CA SER A 123 -8.74 11.40 -1.26
C SER A 123 -8.03 10.21 -1.90
N ILE A 124 -8.22 9.01 -1.35
CA ILE A 124 -7.69 7.77 -1.92
C ILE A 124 -8.22 7.57 -3.34
N PHE A 125 -9.52 7.71 -3.57
CA PHE A 125 -10.07 7.48 -4.91
C PHE A 125 -9.64 8.56 -5.90
N LYS A 126 -9.48 9.82 -5.47
CA LYS A 126 -8.85 10.88 -6.28
C LYS A 126 -7.42 10.48 -6.65
N PHE A 127 -6.61 10.06 -5.68
CA PHE A 127 -5.26 9.56 -5.92
C PHE A 127 -5.25 8.38 -6.89
N LEU A 128 -6.16 7.41 -6.76
CA LEU A 128 -6.22 6.24 -7.63
C LEU A 128 -6.62 6.59 -9.07
N GLN A 129 -7.52 7.56 -9.26
CA GLN A 129 -8.02 7.98 -10.57
C GLN A 129 -7.10 8.97 -11.31
N ASP A 130 -6.18 9.63 -10.60
CA ASP A 130 -5.31 10.64 -11.19
C ASP A 130 -4.46 10.07 -12.36
N PRO A 131 -4.62 10.51 -13.61
CA PRO A 131 -3.80 10.00 -14.71
C PRO A 131 -2.34 10.46 -14.62
N LEU A 132 -2.02 11.44 -13.76
CA LEU A 132 -0.71 12.07 -13.62
C LEU A 132 0.03 11.57 -12.38
N LEU A 133 0.53 10.33 -12.48
CA LEU A 133 1.66 9.77 -11.71
C LEU A 133 2.36 8.69 -12.53
#